data_AF-A0A529Y0H7-F1
#
_entry.id   AF-A0A529Y0H7-F1
#
_cell.length_a   1.000
_cell.length_b   1.000
_cell.length_c   1.000
_cell.angle_alpha   90.00
_cell.angle_beta   90.00
_cell.angle_gamma   90.00
#
_symmetry.space_group_name_H-M   'P 1'
#
loop_
_entity.id
_entity.type
_entity.pdbx_description
1 polymer ?
#
loop_
_entity_poly.entity_id
_entity_poly.type
_entity_poly.pdbx_seq_one_letter_code
_entity_poly.pdbx_strand_id
1 'polypeptide(L)'
;MDVWDNDFLDLVEEAHLTFKGAADGEIAFGALKGFLDVRYGARDGSACAEFSWEGHDESDPACGRGWVMIGTAGRLVGHFYIHNADDSGFVCERS
;
A
#
# COMPACT_ATOMS: atom_id res chain seq x y z
N MET A 1 -1.19 -2.89 10.35
CA MET A 1 -0.84 -1.50 9.98
C MET A 1 -0.85 -0.68 11.27
N ASP A 2 -0.36 0.56 11.28
CA ASP A 2 -0.34 1.36 12.52
C ASP A 2 -1.73 1.83 12.95
N VAL A 3 -2.63 2.10 11.99
CA VAL A 3 -4.00 2.59 12.24
C VAL A 3 -5.01 1.45 12.45
N TRP A 4 -4.83 0.33 11.75
CA TRP A 4 -5.77 -0.79 11.74
C TRP A 4 -5.14 -2.10 12.23
N ASP A 5 -5.91 -2.85 13.03
CA ASP A 5 -5.53 -4.19 13.49
C ASP A 5 -5.64 -5.23 12.37
N ASN A 6 -5.09 -6.43 12.61
CA ASN A 6 -5.03 -7.46 11.57
C ASN A 6 -6.41 -8.01 11.19
N ASP A 7 -7.35 -8.07 12.14
CA ASP A 7 -8.71 -8.57 11.87
C ASP A 7 -9.46 -7.61 10.92
N PHE A 8 -9.20 -6.30 11.05
CA PHE A 8 -9.72 -5.30 10.10
C PHE A 8 -9.05 -5.39 8.73
N LEU A 9 -7.74 -5.63 8.67
CA LEU A 9 -7.03 -5.65 7.40
C LEU A 9 -7.54 -6.74 6.46
N ASP A 10 -7.89 -7.91 6.99
CA ASP A 10 -8.35 -9.07 6.21
C ASP A 10 -9.89 -9.16 6.13
N LEU A 11 -10.61 -8.06 6.37
CA LEU A 11 -12.08 -8.06 6.53
C LEU A 11 -12.84 -8.58 5.30
N VAL A 12 -12.48 -8.14 4.10
CA VAL A 12 -13.13 -8.57 2.84
C VAL A 12 -12.32 -9.63 2.12
N GLU A 13 -11.00 -9.46 2.07
CA GLU A 13 -10.02 -10.41 1.54
C GLU A 13 -8.66 -10.18 2.20
N GLU A 14 -7.72 -11.10 2.00
CA GLU A 14 -6.36 -10.98 2.52
C GLU A 14 -5.72 -9.65 2.07
N ALA A 15 -5.23 -8.89 3.04
CA ALA A 15 -4.61 -7.61 2.81
C ALA A 15 -3.32 -7.78 2.01
N HIS A 16 -3.23 -7.07 0.88
CA HIS A 16 -2.09 -7.20 0.00
C HIS A 16 -1.76 -5.90 -0.72
N LEU A 17 -0.48 -5.79 -1.08
CA LEU A 17 0.07 -4.76 -1.96
C LEU A 17 0.87 -5.46 -3.05
N THR A 18 0.32 -5.49 -4.26
CA THR A 18 0.88 -6.24 -5.38
C THR A 18 1.41 -5.29 -6.44
N PHE A 19 2.70 -5.39 -6.75
CA PHE A 19 3.32 -4.71 -7.87
C PHE A 19 3.31 -5.59 -9.12
N LYS A 20 2.86 -5.05 -10.26
CA LYS A 20 2.70 -5.75 -11.53
C LYS A 20 3.46 -5.02 -12.64
N GLY A 21 4.49 -5.69 -13.17
CA GLY A 21 5.24 -5.19 -14.32
C GLY A 21 5.96 -3.87 -14.03
N ALA A 22 5.94 -2.96 -15.01
CA ALA A 22 6.80 -1.78 -15.03
C ALA A 22 6.24 -0.56 -14.28
N ALA A 23 4.92 -0.48 -14.11
CA ALA A 23 4.27 0.69 -13.50
C ALA A 23 2.91 0.39 -12.85
N ASP A 24 2.43 -0.85 -12.86
CA ASP A 24 1.07 -1.16 -12.41
C ASP A 24 1.09 -1.89 -11.06
N GLY A 25 -0.07 -2.00 -10.44
CA GLY A 25 -0.26 -2.78 -9.24
C GLY A 25 -1.67 -2.67 -8.70
N GLU A 26 -1.92 -3.37 -7.61
CA GLU A 26 -3.19 -3.39 -6.89
C GLU A 26 -2.95 -3.38 -5.39
N ILE A 27 -3.91 -2.84 -4.65
CA ILE A 27 -3.95 -2.88 -3.20
C ILE A 27 -5.35 -3.26 -2.73
N ALA A 28 -5.42 -4.08 -1.68
CA ALA A 28 -6.63 -4.33 -0.94
C ALA A 28 -6.35 -4.46 0.56
N PHE A 29 -7.22 -3.91 1.40
CA PHE A 29 -7.30 -4.17 2.84
C PHE A 29 -8.63 -3.62 3.36
N GLY A 30 -9.22 -4.21 4.41
CA GLY A 30 -10.52 -3.79 4.90
C GLY A 30 -11.57 -3.88 3.78
N ALA A 31 -12.31 -2.79 3.55
CA ALA A 31 -13.21 -2.63 2.40
C ALA A 31 -12.57 -1.85 1.22
N LEU A 32 -11.31 -1.43 1.36
CA LEU A 32 -10.60 -0.66 0.35
C LEU A 32 -10.04 -1.56 -0.74
N LYS A 33 -10.24 -1.18 -2.00
CA LYS A 33 -9.58 -1.78 -3.16
C LYS A 33 -9.19 -0.70 -4.16
N GLY A 34 -8.00 -0.81 -4.74
CA GLY A 34 -7.55 0.14 -5.75
C GLY A 34 -6.44 -0.36 -6.67
N PHE A 35 -6.30 0.33 -7.79
CA PHE A 35 -5.21 0.15 -8.75
C PHE A 35 -4.09 1.17 -8.48
N LEU A 36 -2.86 0.79 -8.79
CA LEU A 36 -1.67 1.60 -8.54
C LEU A 36 -1.06 2.12 -9.85
N ASP A 37 -0.60 3.38 -9.85
CA ASP A 37 0.45 3.87 -10.74
C ASP A 37 1.75 3.96 -9.94
N VAL A 38 2.75 3.19 -10.35
CA VAL A 38 3.97 2.89 -9.59
C VAL A 38 5.20 3.47 -10.29
N ARG A 39 6.05 4.13 -9.50
CA ARG A 39 7.35 4.64 -9.91
C ARG A 39 8.44 4.00 -9.06
N TYR A 40 9.30 3.23 -9.71
CA TYR A 40 10.48 2.65 -9.07
C TYR A 40 11.65 3.62 -9.11
N GLY A 41 12.33 3.75 -7.97
CA GLY A 41 13.47 4.64 -7.83
C GLY A 41 14.25 4.34 -6.55
N ALA A 42 14.81 5.39 -5.96
CA ALA A 42 15.49 5.32 -4.70
C ALA A 42 15.01 6.41 -3.76
N ARG A 43 14.90 6.07 -2.48
CA ARG A 43 14.62 6.98 -1.37
C ARG A 43 15.67 6.74 -0.29
N ASP A 44 16.34 7.80 0.13
CA ASP A 44 17.44 7.74 1.10
C ASP A 44 18.53 6.70 0.76
N GLY A 45 18.81 6.54 -0.54
CA GLY A 45 19.81 5.59 -1.04
C GLY A 45 19.36 4.13 -1.12
N SER A 46 18.11 3.83 -0.75
CA SER A 46 17.52 2.48 -0.81
C SER A 46 16.50 2.36 -1.94
N ALA A 47 16.39 1.17 -2.53
CA ALA A 47 15.38 0.89 -3.55
C ALA A 47 13.98 1.14 -2.99
N CYS A 48 13.18 1.90 -3.74
CA CYS A 48 11.86 2.36 -3.34
C CYS A 48 10.88 2.24 -4.49
N ALA A 49 9.65 1.81 -4.19
CA ALA A 49 8.51 1.98 -5.08
C ALA A 49 7.61 3.06 -4.46
N GLU A 50 7.44 4.17 -5.16
CA GLU A 50 6.43 5.19 -4.84
C GLU A 50 5.20 4.93 -5.71
N PHE A 51 4.00 5.18 -5.19
CA PHE A 51 2.78 4.96 -5.94
C PHE A 51 1.69 5.98 -5.62
N SER A 52 0.85 6.27 -6.60
CA SER A 52 -0.51 6.77 -6.38
C SER A 52 -1.49 5.63 -6.55
N TRP A 53 -2.66 5.73 -5.93
CA TRP A 53 -3.72 4.74 -6.08
C TRP A 53 -5.09 5.39 -6.25
N GLU A 54 -5.97 4.71 -6.97
CA GLU A 54 -7.39 5.07 -7.14
C GLU A 54 -8.26 3.83 -7.03
N GLY A 55 -9.46 3.99 -6.46
CA GLY A 55 -10.39 2.89 -6.26
C GLY A 55 -11.56 3.27 -5.37
N HIS A 56 -11.93 2.37 -4.47
CA HIS A 56 -13.06 2.56 -3.57
C HIS A 56 -12.74 2.13 -2.13
N ASP A 57 -13.41 2.76 -1.17
CA ASP A 57 -13.53 2.32 0.22
C ASP A 57 -15.03 2.28 0.58
N GLU A 58 -15.53 1.15 1.07
CA GLU A 58 -16.97 0.92 1.32
C GLU A 58 -17.91 1.31 0.17
N SER A 59 -17.45 1.23 -1.09
CA SER A 59 -18.11 1.68 -2.34
C SER A 59 -17.96 3.17 -2.68
N ASP A 60 -17.45 3.99 -1.78
CA ASP A 60 -17.18 5.40 -2.05
C ASP A 60 -15.84 5.54 -2.81
N PRO A 61 -15.78 6.35 -3.89
CA PRO A 61 -14.52 6.62 -4.57
C PRO A 61 -13.47 7.19 -3.61
N ALA A 62 -12.30 6.57 -3.62
CA ALA A 62 -11.18 6.95 -2.78
C ALA A 62 -9.89 6.91 -3.60
N CYS A 63 -8.90 7.70 -3.17
CA CYS A 63 -7.60 7.74 -3.81
C CYS A 63 -6.54 8.14 -2.80
N GLY A 64 -5.27 8.05 -3.21
CA GLY A 64 -4.18 8.50 -2.37
C GLY A 64 -2.82 8.15 -2.94
N ARG A 65 -1.86 7.96 -2.04
CA ARG A 65 -0.46 7.70 -2.40
C ARG A 65 0.23 6.85 -1.35
N GLY A 66 1.44 6.40 -1.66
CA GLY A 66 2.28 5.71 -0.70
C GLY A 66 3.66 5.43 -1.25
N TRP A 67 4.45 4.78 -0.42
CA TRP A 67 5.77 4.29 -0.80
C TRP A 67 6.10 3.02 -0.03
N VAL A 68 6.98 2.20 -0.58
CA VAL A 68 7.52 1.01 0.08
C VAL A 68 9.01 0.85 -0.24
N MET A 69 9.76 0.42 0.76
CA MET A 69 11.20 0.16 0.69
C MET A 69 11.52 -1.17 1.36
N ILE A 70 12.70 -1.73 1.03
CA ILE A 70 13.26 -2.87 1.76
C ILE A 70 13.79 -2.35 3.10
N GLY A 71 13.18 -2.79 4.20
CA GLY A 71 13.61 -2.51 5.55
C GLY A 71 14.66 -3.50 6.05
N THR A 72 14.92 -3.45 7.35
CA THR A 72 15.82 -4.40 8.02
C THR A 72 15.26 -5.82 8.01
N ALA A 73 16.13 -6.83 7.99
CA ALA A 73 15.76 -8.24 7.97
C ALA A 73 14.92 -8.68 6.75
N GLY A 74 14.96 -7.93 5.65
CA GLY A 74 14.33 -8.31 4.37
C GLY A 74 12.81 -8.11 4.33
N ARG A 75 12.21 -7.52 5.36
CA ARG A 75 10.80 -7.13 5.35
C ARG A 75 10.61 -5.85 4.54
N LEU A 76 9.45 -5.69 3.93
CA LEU A 76 9.08 -4.45 3.27
C LEU A 76 8.44 -3.51 4.29
N VAL A 77 8.85 -2.24 4.27
CA VAL A 77 8.31 -1.18 5.13
C VAL A 77 7.83 -0.04 4.25
N GLY A 78 6.72 0.58 4.62
CA GLY A 78 6.14 1.61 3.80
C GLY A 78 5.18 2.51 4.55
N HIS A 79 4.63 3.47 3.82
CA HIS A 79 3.58 4.35 4.31
C HIS A 79 2.48 4.43 3.26
N PHE A 80 1.24 4.37 3.72
CA PHE A 80 0.04 4.47 2.90
C PHE A 80 -0.77 5.70 3.33
N TYR A 81 -1.27 6.45 2.36
CA TYR A 81 -2.04 7.66 2.58
C TYR A 81 -3.36 7.58 1.82
N ILE A 82 -4.45 7.88 2.51
CA ILE A 82 -5.76 8.12 1.92
C ILE A 82 -5.93 9.64 1.77
N HIS A 83 -6.35 10.12 0.60
CA HIS A 83 -6.53 11.54 0.34
C HIS A 83 -7.58 12.14 1.29
N ASN A 84 -7.19 13.15 2.07
CA ASN A 84 -8.02 13.80 3.11
C ASN A 84 -8.53 12.87 4.22
N ALA A 85 -7.87 11.74 4.46
CA ALA A 85 -8.19 10.84 5.55
C ALA A 85 -6.90 10.30 6.19
N ASP A 86 -6.94 9.06 6.66
CA ASP A 86 -5.86 8.45 7.43
C ASP A 86 -4.56 8.28 6.64
N ASP A 87 -3.47 8.26 7.40
CA ASP A 87 -2.17 7.80 6.94
C ASP A 87 -1.59 6.78 7.91
N SER A 88 -1.03 5.70 7.37
CA SER A 88 -0.56 4.58 8.18
C SER A 88 0.79 4.08 7.69
N GLY A 89 1.71 3.88 8.64
CA GLY A 89 2.84 3.01 8.44
C GLY A 89 2.39 1.55 8.27
N PHE A 90 3.15 0.78 7.50
CA PHE A 90 2.93 -0.64 7.36
C PHE A 90 4.24 -1.43 7.22
N VAL A 91 4.17 -2.70 7.58
CA VAL A 91 5.20 -3.71 7.31
C VAL A 91 4.50 -4.85 6.59
N CYS A 92 5.08 -5.32 5.49
CA CYS A 92 4.56 -6.50 4.78
C CYS A 92 5.65 -7.55 4.56
N GLU A 93 5.21 -8.79 4.48
CA GLU A 93 6.02 -9.94 4.12
C GLU A 93 5.89 -10.18 2.63
N ARG A 94 7.02 -10.56 2.01
CA ARG A 94 7.04 -10.85 0.57
C ARG A 94 6.69 -12.32 0.37
N SER A 95 5.59 -12.60 -0.32
CA SER A 95 5.17 -13.93 -0.79
C SER A 95 5.64 -14.22 -2.21
#